data_AF-A0AAU4VEW1-F1
#
_entry.id   AF-A0AAU4VEW1-F1
#
_cell.length_a   1.000
_cell.length_b   1.000
_cell.length_c   1.000
_cell.angle_alpha   90.00
_cell.angle_beta   90.00
_cell.angle_gamma   90.00
#
_symmetry.space_group_name_H-M   'P 1'
#
loop_
_entity.id
_entity.type
_entity.pdbx_description
1 polymer ?
#
loop_
_entity_poly.entity_id
_entity_poly.type
_entity_poly.pdbx_seq_one_letter_code
_entity_poly.pdbx_strand_id
1 'polypeptide(L)'
;MAQNRFPEDLIKLKQQQIRTFNRLALQPATGTAELRSELTRLFCLIGSHPHWRCEPLTGRARSDLHHQAVAAPGGEPELVVEYRDGEFTVRKPETRPHSCD
;
A
#
# COMPACT_ATOMS: atom_id res chain seq x y z
N MET A 1 -13.72 -17.58 -7.44
CA MET A 1 -13.80 -16.60 -6.33
C MET A 1 -12.45 -16.65 -5.63
N ALA A 2 -11.68 -15.56 -5.62
CA ALA A 2 -10.36 -15.57 -4.98
C ALA A 2 -10.53 -15.84 -3.48
N GLN A 3 -9.89 -16.88 -2.97
CA GLN A 3 -9.86 -17.15 -1.54
C GLN A 3 -9.07 -15.99 -0.89
N ASN A 4 -9.75 -15.13 -0.14
CA ASN A 4 -9.11 -14.02 0.57
C ASN A 4 -8.23 -14.61 1.67
N ARG A 5 -6.91 -14.62 1.44
CA ARG A 5 -5.91 -15.11 2.39
C ARG A 5 -5.86 -14.25 3.64
N PHE A 6 -6.11 -12.96 3.48
CA PHE A 6 -6.14 -11.98 4.56
C PHE A 6 -7.59 -11.64 4.92
N PRO A 7 -7.86 -11.36 6.21
CA PRO A 7 -9.18 -10.91 6.62
C PRO A 7 -9.50 -9.54 6.00
N GLU A 8 -10.78 -9.28 5.78
CA GLU A 8 -11.25 -8.11 5.02
C GLU A 8 -10.88 -6.77 5.68
N ASP A 9 -10.85 -6.72 7.00
CA ASP A 9 -10.44 -5.55 7.78
C ASP A 9 -8.97 -5.20 7.53
N LEU A 10 -8.08 -6.21 7.49
CA LEU A 10 -6.68 -6.02 7.16
C LEU A 10 -6.48 -5.56 5.70
N ILE A 11 -7.28 -6.08 4.77
CA ILE A 11 -7.32 -5.61 3.38
C ILE A 11 -7.74 -4.14 3.31
N LYS A 12 -8.81 -3.75 4.01
CA LYS A 12 -9.29 -2.35 4.07
C LYS A 12 -8.25 -1.41 4.67
N LEU A 13 -7.56 -1.83 5.74
CA LEU A 13 -6.45 -1.07 6.33
C LEU A 13 -5.32 -0.85 5.31
N LYS A 14 -4.94 -1.88 4.55
CA LYS A 14 -3.92 -1.75 3.52
C LYS A 14 -4.38 -0.84 2.35
N GLN A 15 -5.64 -0.93 1.94
CA GLN A 15 -6.19 -0.02 0.93
C GLN A 15 -6.19 1.44 1.42
N GLN A 16 -6.54 1.69 2.68
CA GLN A 16 -6.48 3.03 3.27
C GLN A 16 -5.04 3.55 3.36
N GLN A 17 -4.08 2.67 3.66
CA GLN A 17 -2.66 3.00 3.65
C GLN A 17 -2.21 3.43 2.24
N ILE A 18 -2.54 2.65 1.21
CA ILE A 18 -2.20 2.97 -0.18
C ILE A 18 -2.82 4.31 -0.60
N ARG A 19 -4.10 4.55 -0.29
CA ARG A 19 -4.77 5.83 -0.57
C ARG A 19 -4.10 7.02 0.10
N THR A 20 -3.73 6.86 1.36
CA THR A 20 -3.07 7.92 2.13
C THR A 20 -1.69 8.21 1.56
N PHE A 21 -0.95 7.16 1.19
CA PHE A 21 0.34 7.30 0.52
C PHE A 21 0.21 7.97 -0.85
N ASN A 22 -0.75 7.57 -1.67
CA ASN A 22 -0.99 8.16 -2.99
C ASN A 22 -1.35 9.65 -2.89
N ARG A 23 -2.20 10.03 -1.92
CA ARG A 23 -2.49 11.44 -1.63
C ARG A 23 -1.24 12.20 -1.21
N LEU A 24 -0.41 11.60 -0.36
CA LEU A 24 0.84 12.21 0.08
C LEU A 24 1.82 12.40 -1.08
N ALA A 25 1.93 11.42 -1.97
CA ALA A 25 2.78 11.48 -3.16
C ALA A 25 2.36 12.60 -4.12
N LEU A 26 1.06 12.85 -4.25
CA LEU A 26 0.50 13.84 -5.17
C LEU A 26 0.49 15.28 -4.62
N GLN A 27 0.73 15.51 -3.32
CA GLN A 27 0.64 16.85 -2.74
C GLN A 27 1.99 17.59 -2.66
N PRO A 28 2.00 18.91 -2.94
CA PRO A 28 3.16 19.75 -2.66
C PRO A 28 3.44 19.77 -1.14
N ALA A 29 4.71 19.91 -0.76
CA ALA A 29 5.23 19.59 0.57
C ALA A 29 4.50 20.24 1.78
N THR A 30 3.76 21.33 1.58
CA THR A 30 3.05 22.09 2.62
C THR A 30 1.73 21.42 3.03
N GLY A 31 1.51 21.22 4.32
CA GLY A 31 0.24 20.68 4.85
C GLY A 31 0.14 19.14 4.92
N THR A 32 1.22 18.43 4.63
CA THR A 32 1.26 16.95 4.58
C THR A 32 1.39 16.25 5.95
N ALA A 33 1.43 17.01 7.05
CA ALA A 33 1.65 16.47 8.40
C ALA A 33 0.54 15.51 8.85
N GLU A 34 -0.71 15.81 8.53
CA GLU A 34 -1.86 14.96 8.84
C GLU A 34 -1.78 13.64 8.04
N LEU A 35 -1.45 13.71 6.75
CA LEU A 35 -1.29 12.53 5.89
C LEU A 35 -0.14 11.63 6.38
N ARG A 36 0.99 12.21 6.82
CA ARG A 36 2.10 11.45 7.41
C ARG A 36 1.69 10.79 8.73
N SER A 37 0.97 11.53 9.58
CA SER A 37 0.49 11.00 10.87
C SER A 37 -0.49 9.84 10.69
N GLU A 38 -1.43 9.98 9.75
CA GLU A 38 -2.37 8.93 9.38
C GLU A 38 -1.65 7.72 8.78
N LEU A 39 -0.64 7.94 7.93
CA LEU A 39 0.17 6.85 7.37
C LEU A 39 0.90 6.07 8.47
N THR A 40 1.53 6.76 9.42
CA THR A 40 2.17 6.13 10.59
C THR A 40 1.16 5.33 11.41
N ARG A 41 -0.03 5.89 11.67
CA ARG A 41 -1.10 5.18 12.38
C ARG A 41 -1.52 3.90 11.65
N LEU A 42 -1.69 3.96 10.34
CA LEU A 42 -2.07 2.80 9.52
C LEU A 42 -0.97 1.73 9.51
N PHE A 43 0.31 2.12 9.46
CA PHE A 43 1.42 1.19 9.64
C PHE A 43 1.36 0.46 10.99
N CYS A 44 1.07 1.18 12.07
CA CYS A 44 0.92 0.58 13.39
C CYS A 44 -0.28 -0.38 13.44
N LEU A 45 -1.46 0.03 12.95
CA LEU A 45 -2.66 -0.80 12.94
C LEU A 45 -2.49 -2.09 12.13
N ILE A 46 -1.86 -1.98 10.95
CA ILE A 46 -1.50 -3.15 10.16
C ILE A 46 -0.51 -4.01 10.94
N GLY A 47 0.58 -3.45 11.47
CA GLY A 47 1.61 -4.21 12.19
C GLY A 47 1.11 -4.92 13.45
N SER A 48 0.14 -4.33 14.16
CA SER A 48 -0.45 -4.88 15.38
C SER A 48 -1.66 -5.78 15.15
N HIS A 49 -2.02 -6.06 13.89
CA HIS A 49 -3.25 -6.77 13.57
C HIS A 49 -3.27 -8.19 14.19
N PRO A 50 -4.38 -8.64 14.81
CA PRO A 50 -4.47 -9.96 15.43
C PRO A 50 -4.16 -11.15 14.50
N HIS A 51 -4.41 -10.99 13.20
CA HIS A 51 -4.04 -11.98 12.17
C HIS A 51 -2.57 -12.41 12.26
N TRP A 52 -1.67 -11.48 12.62
CA TRP A 52 -0.24 -11.77 12.68
C TRP A 52 0.19 -12.67 13.85
N ARG A 53 -0.74 -12.95 14.78
CA ARG A 53 -0.50 -13.92 15.86
C ARG A 53 -0.46 -15.35 15.33
N CYS A 54 -1.17 -15.64 14.25
CA CYS A 54 -1.26 -16.96 13.63
C CYS A 54 -0.30 -17.09 12.44
N GLU A 55 -0.13 -16.03 11.65
CA GLU A 55 0.79 -15.98 10.52
C GLU A 55 1.80 -14.86 10.71
N PRO A 56 3.12 -15.10 10.72
CA PRO A 56 4.08 -14.04 10.98
C PRO A 56 4.11 -12.98 9.86
N LEU A 57 4.24 -11.71 10.25
CA LEU A 57 4.41 -10.59 9.33
C LEU A 57 5.79 -10.62 8.66
N THR A 58 5.92 -11.40 7.58
CA THR A 58 7.12 -11.50 6.75
C THR A 58 7.11 -10.51 5.58
N GLY A 59 8.27 -10.32 4.92
CA GLY A 59 8.34 -9.55 3.67
C GLY A 59 7.38 -10.08 2.61
N ARG A 60 7.31 -11.41 2.45
CA ARG A 60 6.37 -12.06 1.53
C ARG A 60 4.91 -11.82 1.91
N ALA A 61 4.56 -11.93 3.20
CA ALA A 61 3.20 -11.65 3.66
C ALA A 61 2.78 -10.19 3.40
N ARG A 62 3.71 -9.24 3.53
CA ARG A 62 3.47 -7.82 3.17
C ARG A 62 3.21 -7.64 1.68
N SER A 63 4.00 -8.28 0.83
CA SER A 63 3.80 -8.25 -0.63
C SER A 63 2.47 -8.88 -1.03
N ASP A 64 2.14 -10.05 -0.47
CA ASP A 64 0.87 -10.73 -0.73
C ASP A 64 -0.32 -9.88 -0.28
N LEU A 65 -0.23 -9.24 0.90
CA LEU A 65 -1.26 -8.34 1.41
C LEU A 65 -1.43 -7.11 0.51
N HIS A 66 -0.33 -6.53 0.04
CA HIS A 66 -0.36 -5.42 -0.90
C HIS A 66 -1.05 -5.84 -2.21
N HIS A 67 -0.67 -6.96 -2.82
CA HIS A 67 -1.29 -7.43 -4.07
C HIS A 67 -2.79 -7.69 -3.90
N GLN A 68 -3.21 -8.32 -2.80
CA GLN A 68 -4.63 -8.55 -2.54
C GLN A 68 -5.41 -7.25 -2.30
N ALA A 69 -4.81 -6.27 -1.59
CA ALA A 69 -5.45 -4.99 -1.37
C ALA A 69 -5.65 -4.19 -2.66
N VAL A 70 -4.68 -4.23 -3.58
CA VAL A 70 -4.78 -3.62 -4.92
C VAL A 70 -5.81 -4.32 -5.79
N ALA A 71 -5.86 -5.66 -5.77
CA ALA A 71 -6.77 -6.45 -6.60
C ALA A 71 -8.21 -6.53 -6.07
N ALA A 72 -8.44 -6.27 -4.77
CA ALA A 72 -9.76 -6.30 -4.16
C ALA A 72 -10.64 -5.13 -4.64
N PRO A 73 -11.99 -5.25 -4.58
CA PRO A 73 -12.90 -4.15 -4.88
C PRO A 73 -12.54 -2.87 -4.11
N GLY A 74 -12.48 -1.74 -4.82
CA GLY A 74 -12.06 -0.45 -4.25
C GLY A 74 -10.54 -0.31 -4.03
N GLY A 75 -9.75 -1.33 -4.40
CA GLY A 75 -8.29 -1.23 -4.43
C GLY A 75 -7.83 -0.23 -5.48
N GLU A 76 -6.69 0.41 -5.20
CA GLU A 76 -6.01 1.29 -6.16
C GLU A 76 -4.52 0.94 -6.18
N PRO A 77 -3.85 1.10 -7.34
CA PRO A 77 -2.42 0.88 -7.42
C PRO A 77 -1.67 1.89 -6.57
N GLU A 78 -0.67 1.43 -5.81
CA GLU A 78 0.25 2.32 -5.09
C GLU A 78 1.16 3.01 -6.10
N LEU A 79 1.18 4.35 -6.07
CA LEU A 79 2.00 5.17 -6.95
C LEU A 79 3.48 4.95 -6.64
N VAL A 80 4.33 5.05 -7.66
CA VAL A 80 5.78 5.00 -7.49
C VAL A 80 6.28 6.44 -7.49
N VAL A 81 6.97 6.82 -6.43
CA VAL A 81 7.66 8.12 -6.34
C VAL A 81 9.12 7.89 -6.69
N GLU A 82 9.55 8.43 -7.83
CA GLU A 82 10.93 8.34 -8.30
C GLU A 82 11.60 9.71 -8.22
N TYR A 83 12.80 9.77 -7.64
CA TYR A 83 13.64 10.94 -7.70
C TYR A 83 14.51 10.88 -8.96
N ARG A 84 14.29 11.80 -9.90
CA ARG A 84 15.00 11.86 -11.18
C ARG A 84 15.40 13.30 -11.47
N ASP A 85 16.67 13.51 -11.82
CA ASP A 85 17.21 14.81 -12.25
C ASP A 85 16.93 15.99 -11.30
N GLY A 86 16.87 15.73 -9.98
CA GLY A 86 16.58 16.77 -8.98
C GLY A 86 15.10 16.95 -8.64
N GLU A 87 14.20 16.21 -9.29
CA GLU A 87 12.76 16.34 -9.15
C GLU A 87 12.10 15.02 -8.69
N PHE A 88 11.07 15.12 -7.85
CA PHE A 88 10.23 13.98 -7.49
C PHE A 88 9.12 13.81 -8.54
N THR A 89 9.16 12.70 -9.26
CA THR A 89 8.13 12.33 -10.23
C THR A 89 7.23 11.23 -9.67
N VAL A 90 5.93 11.39 -9.81
CA VAL A 90 4.94 10.41 -9.38
C VAL A 90 4.43 9.69 -10.62
N ARG A 91 4.68 8.38 -10.70
CA ARG A 91 4.20 7.53 -11.80
C ARG A 91 3.23 6.48 -11.26
N LYS A 92 2.30 6.04 -12.10
CA LYS A 92 1.56 4.81 -11.82
C LYS A 92 2.54 3.63 -11.86
N PRO A 93 2.34 2.59 -11.04
CA PRO A 93 3.16 1.39 -11.16
C PRO A 93 2.92 0.85 -12.56
N GLU A 94 3.99 0.68 -13.33
CA GLU A 94 3.89 -0.01 -14.60
C GLU A 94 3.46 -1.43 -14.28
N THR A 95 2.26 -1.83 -14.74
CA THR A 95 1.98 -3.24 -14.93
C THR A 95 2.95 -3.72 -15.99
N ARG A 96 4.17 -4.10 -15.60
CA ARG A 96 5.02 -4.89 -16.49
C ARG A 96 4.20 -6.14 -16.79
N PRO A 97 3.75 -6.37 -18.04
CA PRO A 97 3.33 -7.71 -18.38
C PRO A 97 4.51 -8.62 -18.02
N HIS A 98 4.24 -9.73 -17.32
CA HIS A 98 5.22 -10.78 -17.17
C HIS A 98 5.63 -11.23 -18.57
N SER A 99 6.70 -10.65 -19.12
CA SER A 99 7.47 -11.27 -20.17
C SER A 99 8.21 -12.41 -19.49
N CYS A 100 7.60 -13.59 -19.51
CA CYS A 100 8.35 -14.84 -19.50
C CYS A 100 9.11 -14.88 -20.82
N ASP A 101 10.43 -14.80 -20.75
CA ASP A 101 11.32 -15.38 -21.76
C ASP A 101 11.77 -16.75 -21.25
#